data_AF-A0A3D0RIR1-F1
#
_entry.id   AF-A0A3D0RIR1-F1
#
_cell.length_a   1.000
_cell.length_b   1.000
_cell.length_c   1.000
_cell.angle_alpha   90.00
_cell.angle_beta   90.00
_cell.angle_gamma   90.00
#
_symmetry.space_group_name_H-M   'P 1'
#
loop_
_entity.id
_entity.type
_entity.pdbx_description
1 polymer ?
#
loop_
_entity_poly.entity_id
_entity_poly.type
_entity_poly.pdbx_seq_one_letter_code
_entity_poly.pdbx_strand_id
1 'polypeptide(L)'
;MKFGVGQAIPRIEDPRLVTGRGRYTDDIDPGTGLAVAFLRAPLAHARLVSVDTAAAAAMPGVHLVATQADLDADGIGEIHCEHQLSNADGAPMTMVSHPPMVREVNRTAGDIVAVVVADDVTLANDALELIDARYESRDAVTDVYAAIEEGAPQLYDAYPNNIAFDWVAGDHDETDAALAAAADNGFEIFDIDVINNRVIINSMETRPIVA
;
A
#
# COMPACT_ATOMS: atom_id res chain seq x y z
N MET A 1 -7.00 39.25 -23.17
CA MET A 1 -7.59 38.16 -22.37
C MET A 1 -9.09 38.35 -22.34
N LYS A 2 -9.90 37.35 -22.68
CA LYS A 2 -11.35 37.56 -22.80
C LYS A 2 -12.18 36.56 -22.00
N PHE A 3 -11.77 36.19 -20.79
CA PHE A 3 -12.62 35.52 -19.80
C PHE A 3 -12.22 35.95 -18.38
N GLY A 4 -13.21 36.16 -17.50
CA GLY A 4 -13.04 36.61 -16.12
C GLY A 4 -13.40 35.53 -15.09
N VAL A 5 -13.13 35.81 -13.81
CA VAL A 5 -13.51 34.94 -12.68
C VAL A 5 -15.04 34.81 -12.59
N GLY A 6 -15.55 33.59 -12.41
CA GLY A 6 -16.97 33.31 -12.19
C GLY A 6 -17.79 33.02 -13.46
N GLN A 7 -17.16 32.98 -14.64
CA GLN A 7 -17.84 32.60 -15.88
C GLN A 7 -17.76 31.09 -16.15
N ALA A 8 -18.87 30.48 -16.56
CA ALA A 8 -18.93 29.07 -16.98
C ALA A 8 -18.34 28.91 -18.39
N ILE A 9 -17.01 28.85 -18.47
CA ILE A 9 -16.28 28.65 -19.72
C ILE A 9 -15.98 27.14 -19.96
N PRO A 10 -15.95 26.67 -21.21
CA PRO A 10 -15.46 25.34 -21.54
C PRO A 10 -14.02 25.13 -21.07
N ARG A 11 -13.65 23.90 -20.73
CA ARG A 11 -12.32 23.58 -20.23
C ARG A 11 -11.29 23.69 -21.34
N ILE A 12 -10.09 24.17 -21.02
CA ILE A 12 -9.01 24.33 -22.00
C ILE A 12 -8.40 22.98 -22.44
N GLU A 13 -8.61 21.94 -21.64
CA GLU A 13 -8.15 20.57 -21.86
C GLU A 13 -9.07 19.80 -22.81
N ASP A 14 -10.34 20.18 -22.93
CA ASP A 14 -11.35 19.44 -23.70
C ASP A 14 -10.88 19.15 -25.13
N PRO A 15 -10.36 20.12 -25.92
CA PRO A 15 -10.02 19.88 -27.31
C PRO A 15 -9.03 18.72 -27.53
N ARG A 16 -8.05 18.52 -26.62
CA ARG A 16 -7.12 17.39 -26.73
C ARG A 16 -7.74 16.08 -26.23
N LEU A 17 -8.51 16.12 -25.14
CA LEU A 17 -9.06 14.91 -24.52
C LEU A 17 -10.16 14.28 -25.40
N VAL A 18 -11.06 15.09 -25.97
CA VAL A 18 -12.19 14.58 -26.77
C VAL A 18 -11.81 14.15 -28.20
N THR A 19 -10.58 14.43 -28.61
CA THR A 19 -10.08 14.08 -29.95
C THR A 19 -9.04 12.94 -29.93
N GLY A 20 -8.86 12.28 -28.79
CA GLY A 20 -7.85 11.23 -28.62
C GLY A 20 -6.41 11.75 -28.67
N ARG A 21 -6.22 13.06 -28.41
CA ARG A 21 -4.91 13.73 -28.35
C ARG A 21 -4.48 14.00 -26.90
N GLY A 22 -5.16 13.40 -25.93
CA GLY A 22 -4.64 13.22 -24.58
C GLY A 22 -3.32 12.44 -24.63
N ARG A 23 -2.46 12.64 -23.63
CA ARG A 23 -1.27 11.82 -23.44
C ARG A 23 -1.23 11.41 -21.98
N TYR A 24 -1.53 10.14 -21.77
CA TYR A 24 -1.41 9.42 -20.51
C TYR A 24 -0.07 8.68 -20.50
N THR A 25 0.33 8.13 -19.35
CA THR A 25 1.67 7.51 -19.26
C THR A 25 1.77 6.27 -20.15
N ASP A 26 0.68 5.51 -20.32
CA ASP A 26 0.63 4.33 -21.21
C ASP A 26 0.59 4.71 -22.71
N ASP A 27 0.38 5.98 -23.05
CA ASP A 27 0.51 6.49 -24.43
C ASP A 27 1.99 6.81 -24.79
N ILE A 28 2.91 6.71 -23.81
CA ILE A 28 4.33 6.97 -24.02
C ILE A 28 4.97 5.70 -24.55
N ASP A 29 5.37 5.71 -25.83
CA ASP A 29 6.24 4.69 -26.41
C ASP A 29 7.71 5.07 -26.13
N PRO A 30 8.42 4.38 -25.21
CA PRO A 30 9.83 4.62 -24.96
C PRO A 30 10.74 4.09 -26.08
N GLY A 31 10.19 3.45 -27.13
CA GLY A 31 10.94 2.83 -28.22
C GLY A 31 11.22 1.35 -27.93
N THR A 32 12.48 0.98 -27.75
CA THR A 32 12.90 -0.39 -27.39
C THR A 32 12.64 -0.67 -25.89
N GLY A 33 11.44 -0.34 -25.41
CA GLY A 33 11.04 -0.58 -24.03
C GLY A 33 10.89 -2.07 -23.74
N LEU A 34 11.10 -2.43 -22.48
CA LEU A 34 10.81 -3.77 -21.95
C LEU A 34 9.54 -3.70 -21.11
N ALA A 35 8.84 -4.82 -21.00
CA ALA A 35 7.68 -4.95 -20.13
C ALA A 35 8.10 -5.42 -18.74
N VAL A 36 7.38 -4.96 -17.72
CA VAL A 36 7.58 -5.33 -16.32
C VAL A 36 6.34 -6.04 -15.80
N ALA A 37 6.53 -7.16 -15.12
CA ALA A 37 5.47 -7.89 -14.41
C ALA A 37 5.91 -8.23 -12.99
N PHE A 38 4.95 -8.33 -12.06
CA PHE A 38 5.23 -8.54 -10.64
C PHE A 38 4.55 -9.82 -10.15
N LEU A 39 5.33 -10.72 -9.54
CA LEU A 39 4.78 -11.85 -8.80
C LEU A 39 4.19 -11.32 -7.50
N ARG A 40 2.94 -11.67 -7.21
CA ARG A 40 2.22 -11.22 -6.01
C ARG A 40 1.92 -12.38 -5.08
N ALA A 41 2.10 -12.15 -3.78
CA ALA A 41 1.80 -13.12 -2.74
C ALA A 41 0.29 -13.45 -2.73
N PRO A 42 -0.10 -14.74 -2.76
CA PRO A 42 -1.51 -15.12 -2.75
C PRO A 42 -2.12 -15.17 -1.33
N LEU A 43 -1.28 -15.12 -0.29
CA LEU A 43 -1.70 -15.30 1.11
C LEU A 43 -1.76 -13.96 1.85
N ALA A 44 -2.74 -13.82 2.74
CA ALA A 44 -2.93 -12.63 3.55
C ALA A 44 -1.83 -12.42 4.59
N HIS A 45 -1.31 -13.51 5.17
CA HIS A 45 -0.18 -13.48 6.10
C HIS A 45 0.58 -14.80 5.99
N ALA A 46 1.86 -14.74 5.65
CA ALA A 46 2.71 -15.93 5.62
C ALA A 46 4.19 -15.55 5.74
N ARG A 47 5.01 -16.54 6.10
CA ARG A 47 6.46 -16.44 5.96
C ARG A 47 6.86 -16.94 4.58
N LEU A 48 7.57 -16.12 3.81
CA LEU A 48 8.21 -16.54 2.57
C LEU A 48 9.41 -17.43 2.92
N VAL A 49 9.33 -18.71 2.60
CA VAL A 49 10.34 -19.72 2.92
C VAL A 49 11.47 -19.70 1.90
N SER A 50 11.11 -19.59 0.62
CA SER A 50 12.06 -19.54 -0.49
C SER A 50 11.38 -18.97 -1.72
N VAL A 51 12.17 -18.38 -2.62
CA VAL A 51 11.76 -17.97 -3.96
C VAL A 51 12.84 -18.43 -4.95
N ASP A 52 12.47 -19.32 -5.87
CA ASP A 52 13.36 -19.79 -6.95
C ASP A 52 12.95 -19.13 -8.27
N THR A 53 13.86 -18.35 -8.84
CA THR A 53 13.67 -17.58 -10.06
C THR A 53 14.42 -18.16 -11.26
N ALA A 54 15.14 -19.27 -11.09
CA ALA A 54 16.10 -19.76 -12.08
C ALA A 54 15.45 -20.14 -13.42
N ALA A 55 14.28 -20.79 -13.38
CA ALA A 55 13.57 -21.18 -14.59
C ALA A 55 13.05 -19.97 -15.37
N ALA A 56 12.49 -18.98 -14.68
CA ALA A 56 12.04 -17.72 -15.27
C ALA A 56 13.20 -16.94 -15.89
N ALA A 57 14.33 -16.81 -15.17
CA ALA A 57 15.51 -16.10 -15.63
C ALA A 57 16.19 -16.74 -16.85
N ALA A 58 15.99 -18.05 -17.07
CA ALA A 58 16.55 -18.77 -18.20
C ALA A 58 15.71 -18.68 -19.49
N MET A 59 14.50 -18.07 -19.43
CA MET A 59 13.64 -17.95 -20.60
C MET A 59 14.24 -16.97 -21.63
N PRO A 60 14.29 -17.34 -22.93
CA PRO A 60 14.70 -16.41 -23.97
C PRO A 60 13.81 -15.16 -23.99
N GLY A 61 14.42 -13.97 -23.98
CA GLY A 61 13.73 -12.68 -23.95
C GLY A 61 13.38 -12.15 -22.56
N VAL A 62 13.70 -12.90 -21.49
CA VAL A 62 13.72 -12.38 -20.12
C VAL A 62 15.09 -11.74 -19.84
N HIS A 63 15.08 -10.50 -19.38
CA HIS A 63 16.30 -9.70 -19.14
C HIS A 63 16.63 -9.56 -17.66
N LEU A 64 15.62 -9.63 -16.80
CA LEU A 64 15.79 -9.54 -15.35
C LEU A 64 14.70 -10.34 -14.65
N VAL A 65 15.10 -11.08 -13.61
CA VAL A 65 14.19 -11.52 -12.55
C VAL A 65 14.84 -11.14 -11.24
N ALA A 66 14.17 -10.30 -10.45
CA ALA A 66 14.71 -9.77 -9.20
C ALA A 66 13.72 -9.94 -8.04
N THR A 67 14.28 -10.04 -6.84
CA THR A 67 13.61 -10.20 -5.55
C THR A 67 14.09 -9.14 -4.58
N GLN A 68 13.57 -9.12 -3.35
CA GLN A 68 14.08 -8.20 -2.32
C GLN A 68 15.58 -8.40 -2.04
N ALA A 69 16.10 -9.63 -2.20
CA ALA A 69 17.51 -9.92 -1.97
C ALA A 69 18.43 -9.17 -2.95
N ASP A 70 17.99 -8.98 -4.19
CA ASP A 70 18.74 -8.23 -5.20
C ASP A 70 18.76 -6.74 -4.87
N LEU A 71 17.61 -6.18 -4.44
CA LEU A 71 17.52 -4.80 -3.96
C LEU A 71 18.41 -4.56 -2.73
N ASP A 72 18.43 -5.51 -1.79
CA ASP A 72 19.28 -5.44 -0.60
C ASP A 72 20.78 -5.49 -0.97
N ALA A 73 21.15 -6.32 -1.95
CA ALA A 73 22.52 -6.43 -2.45
C ALA A 73 22.99 -5.14 -3.16
N ASP A 74 22.08 -4.46 -3.86
CA ASP A 74 22.34 -3.18 -4.52
C ASP A 74 22.29 -1.98 -3.56
N GLY A 75 21.92 -2.20 -2.29
CA GLY A 75 21.79 -1.15 -1.29
C GLY A 75 20.61 -0.21 -1.54
N ILE A 76 19.58 -0.68 -2.24
CA ILE A 76 18.33 0.04 -2.42
C ILE A 76 17.63 0.11 -1.06
N GLY A 77 17.29 1.33 -0.63
CA GLY A 77 16.68 1.58 0.67
C GLY A 77 15.24 1.07 0.78
N GLU A 78 14.62 1.39 1.90
CA GLU A 78 13.26 0.98 2.24
C GLU A 78 12.24 2.08 1.91
N ILE A 79 10.96 1.72 1.86
CA ILE A 79 9.86 2.67 1.85
C ILE A 79 9.56 3.06 3.30
N HIS A 80 9.60 4.37 3.57
CA HIS A 80 9.37 4.91 4.90
C HIS A 80 8.04 5.67 4.97
N CYS A 81 7.37 5.58 6.11
CA CYS A 81 6.27 6.49 6.41
C CYS A 81 6.84 7.87 6.74
N GLU A 82 6.42 8.90 6.01
CA GLU A 82 6.87 10.28 6.23
C GLU A 82 6.13 10.97 7.39
N HIS A 83 4.99 10.42 7.82
CA HIS A 83 4.23 10.96 8.94
C HIS A 83 4.79 10.43 10.25
N GLN A 84 5.31 11.35 11.06
CA GLN A 84 5.85 11.06 12.39
C GLN A 84 4.98 11.74 13.43
N LEU A 85 4.33 10.94 14.27
CA LEU A 85 3.47 11.40 15.35
C LEU A 85 4.14 11.10 16.70
N SER A 86 3.73 11.84 17.72
CA SER A 86 4.01 11.49 19.11
C SER A 86 2.81 10.74 19.66
N ASN A 87 3.09 9.66 20.39
CA ASN A 87 2.09 8.90 21.12
C ASN A 87 1.45 9.77 22.22
N ALA A 88 0.36 9.28 22.81
CA ALA A 88 -0.35 9.98 23.87
C ALA A 88 0.52 10.24 25.12
N ASP A 89 1.49 9.37 25.38
CA ASP A 89 2.49 9.51 26.44
C ASP A 89 3.66 10.44 26.08
N GLY A 90 3.67 10.99 24.87
CA GLY A 90 4.72 11.87 24.33
C GLY A 90 5.92 11.13 23.73
N ALA A 91 5.97 9.80 23.76
CA ALA A 91 7.02 9.03 23.10
C ALA A 91 6.88 9.14 21.56
N PRO A 92 7.96 9.01 20.79
CA PRO A 92 7.85 8.95 19.33
C PRO A 92 7.14 7.66 18.90
N MET A 93 6.28 7.76 17.88
CA MET A 93 5.68 6.59 17.24
C MET A 93 6.77 5.63 16.75
N THR A 94 6.52 4.32 16.91
CA THR A 94 7.45 3.31 16.41
C THR A 94 7.38 3.24 14.89
N MET A 95 8.51 3.41 14.24
CA MET A 95 8.62 3.36 12.78
C MET A 95 9.13 1.97 12.36
N VAL A 96 8.37 1.30 11.50
CA VAL A 96 8.87 0.13 10.76
C VAL A 96 9.21 0.54 9.33
N SER A 97 10.20 -0.13 8.75
CA SER A 97 10.48 -0.01 7.32
C SER A 97 9.56 -0.92 6.52
N HIS A 98 9.21 -0.52 5.30
CA HIS A 98 8.47 -1.34 4.37
C HIS A 98 9.36 -1.66 3.16
N PRO A 99 9.83 -2.90 3.02
CA PRO A 99 10.65 -3.25 1.86
C PRO A 99 9.80 -3.20 0.58
N PRO A 100 10.37 -2.79 -0.58
CA PRO A 100 9.64 -2.76 -1.84
C PRO A 100 9.05 -4.11 -2.27
N MET A 101 9.70 -5.20 -1.87
CA MET A 101 9.28 -6.59 -2.09
C MET A 101 9.39 -7.40 -0.78
N VAL A 102 8.71 -8.54 -0.71
CA VAL A 102 8.69 -9.41 0.46
C VAL A 102 10.10 -9.89 0.80
N ARG A 103 10.65 -9.45 1.94
CA ARG A 103 11.93 -9.95 2.47
C ARG A 103 11.79 -11.29 3.19
N GLU A 104 10.81 -11.40 4.08
CA GLU A 104 10.62 -12.58 4.94
C GLU A 104 9.15 -12.90 5.20
N VAL A 105 8.31 -11.87 5.37
CA VAL A 105 6.90 -12.02 5.72
C VAL A 105 6.07 -11.20 4.75
N ASN A 106 5.18 -11.87 4.02
CA ASN A 106 4.08 -11.20 3.34
C ASN A 106 2.98 -10.92 4.38
N ARG A 107 2.51 -9.69 4.41
CA ARG A 107 1.61 -9.11 5.41
C ARG A 107 0.25 -8.74 4.83
N THR A 108 0.12 -8.78 3.51
CA THR A 108 -1.15 -8.74 2.81
C THR A 108 -1.12 -9.61 1.56
N ALA A 109 -2.28 -10.09 1.15
CA ALA A 109 -2.44 -10.62 -0.19
C ALA A 109 -2.14 -9.50 -1.18
N GLY A 110 -1.36 -9.81 -2.21
CA GLY A 110 -0.91 -8.84 -3.20
C GLY A 110 0.47 -8.24 -2.97
N ASP A 111 1.13 -8.50 -1.82
CA ASP A 111 2.52 -8.08 -1.59
C ASP A 111 3.43 -8.57 -2.73
N ILE A 112 4.38 -7.74 -3.16
CA ILE A 112 5.24 -8.05 -4.30
C ILE A 112 6.36 -9.00 -3.86
N VAL A 113 6.51 -10.13 -4.52
CA VAL A 113 7.49 -11.17 -4.16
C VAL A 113 8.71 -11.13 -5.08
N ALA A 114 8.47 -10.88 -6.36
CA ALA A 114 9.49 -10.78 -7.38
C ALA A 114 9.01 -9.86 -8.51
N VAL A 115 9.95 -9.39 -9.32
CA VAL A 115 9.72 -8.65 -10.55
C VAL A 115 10.40 -9.34 -11.72
N VAL A 116 9.75 -9.35 -12.87
CA VAL A 116 10.28 -9.83 -14.15
C VAL A 116 10.31 -8.67 -15.13
N VAL A 117 11.40 -8.55 -15.89
CA VAL A 117 11.53 -7.63 -17.03
C VAL A 117 11.82 -8.45 -18.29
N ALA A 118 11.00 -8.29 -19.33
CA ALA A 118 11.06 -9.09 -20.56
C ALA A 118 10.75 -8.26 -21.82
N ASP A 119 10.98 -8.83 -23.00
CA ASP A 119 10.75 -8.18 -24.31
C ASP A 119 9.32 -7.65 -24.49
N ASP A 120 8.32 -8.35 -23.92
CA ASP A 120 6.92 -7.93 -23.96
C ASP A 120 6.13 -8.42 -22.74
N VAL A 121 4.92 -7.88 -22.58
CA VAL A 121 4.06 -8.13 -21.42
C VAL A 121 3.60 -9.58 -21.33
N THR A 122 3.42 -10.28 -22.45
CA THR A 122 3.01 -11.68 -22.46
C THR A 122 4.15 -12.53 -21.90
N LEU A 123 5.35 -12.33 -22.42
CA LEU A 123 6.54 -13.04 -21.97
C LEU A 123 6.85 -12.77 -20.49
N ALA A 124 6.69 -11.52 -20.04
CA ALA A 124 6.89 -11.17 -18.63
C ALA A 124 5.90 -11.93 -17.72
N ASN A 125 4.62 -12.05 -18.11
CA ASN A 125 3.63 -12.81 -17.35
C ASN A 125 3.90 -14.32 -17.41
N ASP A 126 4.24 -14.88 -18.58
CA ASP A 126 4.57 -16.31 -18.71
C ASP A 126 5.76 -16.70 -17.82
N ALA A 127 6.75 -15.81 -17.68
CA ALA A 127 7.89 -16.03 -16.82
C ALA A 127 7.54 -15.99 -15.32
N LEU A 128 6.52 -15.23 -14.90
CA LEU A 128 6.05 -15.25 -13.50
C LEU A 128 5.57 -16.65 -13.10
N GLU A 129 4.94 -17.39 -14.01
CA GLU A 129 4.43 -18.74 -13.76
C GLU A 129 5.55 -19.79 -13.53
N LEU A 130 6.81 -19.44 -13.85
CA LEU A 130 7.97 -20.31 -13.61
C LEU A 130 8.71 -20.00 -12.30
N ILE A 131 8.27 -19.01 -11.52
CA ILE A 131 8.87 -18.69 -10.22
C ILE A 131 8.24 -19.59 -9.13
N ASP A 132 9.04 -20.42 -8.46
CA ASP A 132 8.59 -21.26 -7.33
C ASP A 132 8.78 -20.49 -6.00
N ALA A 133 7.71 -19.85 -5.53
CA ALA A 133 7.67 -19.19 -4.22
C ALA A 133 6.95 -20.08 -3.19
N ARG A 134 7.64 -20.42 -2.10
CA ARG A 134 7.13 -21.30 -1.04
C ARG A 134 6.81 -20.52 0.22
N TYR A 135 5.66 -20.81 0.80
CA TYR A 135 5.13 -20.09 1.95
C TYR A 135 4.82 -21.02 3.10
N GLU A 136 5.04 -20.54 4.31
CA GLU A 136 4.47 -21.08 5.54
C GLU A 136 3.33 -20.15 5.97
N SER A 137 2.09 -20.60 5.76
CA SER A 137 0.89 -19.81 6.08
C SER A 137 0.84 -19.48 7.57
N ARG A 138 0.39 -18.27 7.87
CA ARG A 138 0.13 -17.81 9.24
C ARG A 138 -1.32 -17.35 9.36
N ASP A 139 -1.83 -17.34 10.58
CA ASP A 139 -3.15 -16.79 10.84
C ASP A 139 -3.17 -15.31 10.52
N ALA A 140 -4.22 -14.87 9.84
CA ALA A 140 -4.43 -13.47 9.48
C ALA A 140 -5.61 -12.92 10.27
N VAL A 141 -5.54 -11.64 10.62
CA VAL A 141 -6.63 -10.89 11.25
C VAL A 141 -6.98 -9.69 10.37
N THR A 142 -8.25 -9.53 10.04
CA THR A 142 -8.74 -8.47 9.14
C THR A 142 -9.68 -7.47 9.82
N ASP A 143 -10.07 -7.75 11.06
CA ASP A 143 -10.86 -6.85 11.89
C ASP A 143 -9.95 -6.09 12.84
N VAL A 144 -10.14 -4.78 12.96
CA VAL A 144 -9.25 -3.90 13.73
C VAL A 144 -9.38 -4.11 15.24
N TYR A 145 -10.56 -4.48 15.73
CA TYR A 145 -10.78 -4.72 17.15
C TYR A 145 -10.26 -6.11 17.53
N ALA A 146 -10.51 -7.12 16.71
CA ALA A 146 -9.92 -8.45 16.91
C ALA A 146 -8.39 -8.43 16.82
N ALA A 147 -7.79 -7.53 16.03
CA ALA A 147 -6.34 -7.44 15.90
C ALA A 147 -5.62 -6.99 17.18
N ILE A 148 -6.31 -6.27 18.07
CA ILE A 148 -5.74 -5.77 19.34
C ILE A 148 -6.08 -6.65 20.55
N GLU A 149 -6.86 -7.72 20.35
CA GLU A 149 -7.20 -8.68 21.41
C GLU A 149 -5.99 -9.53 21.83
N GLU A 150 -6.01 -10.01 23.08
CA GLU A 150 -4.97 -10.90 23.60
C GLU A 150 -4.91 -12.20 22.77
N GLY A 151 -3.72 -12.53 22.27
CA GLY A 151 -3.50 -13.73 21.46
C GLY A 151 -3.85 -13.58 19.98
N ALA A 152 -4.23 -12.38 19.53
CA ALA A 152 -4.39 -12.10 18.10
C ALA A 152 -3.09 -12.36 17.31
N PRO A 153 -3.17 -12.76 16.03
CA PRO A 153 -1.98 -12.92 15.19
C PRO A 153 -1.15 -11.64 15.13
N GLN A 154 0.12 -11.72 15.53
CA GLN A 154 1.05 -10.59 15.52
C GLN A 154 1.55 -10.33 14.08
N LEU A 155 1.40 -9.11 13.58
CA LEU A 155 1.80 -8.73 12.22
C LEU A 155 3.23 -8.17 12.14
N TYR A 156 3.61 -7.37 13.12
CA TYR A 156 4.95 -6.78 13.27
C TYR A 156 5.40 -6.89 14.71
N ASP A 157 6.56 -7.49 14.98
CA ASP A 157 7.09 -7.61 16.35
C ASP A 157 7.30 -6.23 17.02
N ALA A 158 7.51 -5.18 16.23
CA ALA A 158 7.68 -3.81 16.69
C ALA A 158 6.39 -3.14 17.19
N TYR A 159 5.22 -3.74 16.95
CA TYR A 159 3.91 -3.18 17.32
C TYR A 159 3.20 -4.10 18.32
N PRO A 160 3.50 -4.01 19.62
CA PRO A 160 2.80 -4.78 20.64
C PRO A 160 1.28 -4.66 20.49
N ASN A 161 0.58 -5.79 20.54
CA ASN A 161 -0.87 -5.89 20.35
C ASN A 161 -1.36 -5.28 19.02
N ASN A 162 -0.53 -5.30 17.98
CA ASN A 162 -0.80 -4.70 16.66
C ASN A 162 -1.16 -3.21 16.69
N ILE A 163 -0.77 -2.47 17.74
CA ILE A 163 -1.00 -1.03 17.86
C ILE A 163 0.22 -0.29 17.28
N ALA A 164 0.02 0.38 16.14
CA ALA A 164 1.09 1.16 15.50
C ALA A 164 1.40 2.46 16.28
N PHE A 165 0.37 3.14 16.76
CA PHE A 165 0.44 4.33 17.60
C PHE A 165 -0.89 4.57 18.31
N ASP A 166 -0.86 5.32 19.40
CA ASP A 166 -1.99 5.89 20.11
C ASP A 166 -1.86 7.42 20.13
N TRP A 167 -2.85 8.15 19.61
CA TRP A 167 -2.73 9.59 19.45
C TRP A 167 -3.95 10.30 20.03
N VAL A 168 -3.70 11.42 20.72
CA VAL A 168 -4.74 12.24 21.38
C VAL A 168 -4.54 13.72 21.04
N ALA A 169 -5.62 14.50 21.11
CA ALA A 169 -5.58 15.95 20.98
C ALA A 169 -6.76 16.59 21.69
N GLY A 170 -6.59 17.85 22.10
CA GLY A 170 -7.58 18.58 22.88
C GLY A 170 -7.42 18.36 24.38
N ASP A 171 -8.37 18.90 25.16
CA ASP A 171 -8.42 18.75 26.61
C ASP A 171 -9.49 17.72 26.97
N HIS A 172 -9.05 16.50 27.30
CA HIS A 172 -9.95 15.39 27.61
C HIS A 172 -10.60 15.61 28.99
N ASP A 173 -9.87 16.15 29.97
CA ASP A 173 -10.39 16.39 31.32
C ASP A 173 -11.51 17.45 31.30
N GLU A 174 -11.33 18.54 30.55
CA GLU A 174 -12.36 19.57 30.36
C GLU A 174 -13.58 19.01 29.61
N THR A 175 -13.35 18.17 28.60
CA THR A 175 -14.43 17.52 27.84
C THR A 175 -15.25 16.58 28.72
N ASP A 176 -14.60 15.74 29.51
CA ASP A 176 -15.26 14.81 30.42
C ASP A 176 -16.05 15.56 31.52
N ALA A 177 -15.48 16.62 32.07
CA ALA A 177 -16.17 17.48 33.03
C ALA A 177 -17.41 18.15 32.42
N ALA A 178 -17.33 18.60 31.16
CA ALA A 178 -18.46 19.20 30.46
C ALA A 178 -19.58 18.19 30.17
N LEU A 179 -19.24 16.95 29.76
CA LEU A 179 -20.20 15.87 29.55
C LEU A 179 -20.91 15.48 30.85
N ALA A 180 -20.16 15.35 31.96
CA ALA A 180 -20.74 15.07 33.28
C ALA A 180 -21.68 16.20 33.73
N ALA A 181 -21.27 17.46 33.58
CA ALA A 181 -22.11 18.60 33.91
C ALA A 181 -23.39 18.65 33.05
N ALA A 182 -23.33 18.28 31.77
CA ALA A 182 -24.52 18.21 30.92
C ALA A 182 -25.51 17.14 31.45
N ALA A 183 -25.03 15.95 31.80
CA ALA A 183 -25.85 14.90 32.39
C ALA A 183 -26.52 15.36 33.71
N ASP A 184 -25.77 16.02 34.60
CA ASP A 184 -26.28 16.56 35.86
C ASP A 184 -27.36 17.64 35.67
N ASN A 185 -27.30 18.38 34.55
CA ASN A 185 -28.30 19.38 34.16
C ASN A 185 -29.49 18.78 33.39
N GLY A 186 -29.60 17.46 33.33
CA GLY A 186 -30.74 16.75 32.73
C GLY A 186 -30.69 16.66 31.20
N PHE A 187 -29.53 16.92 30.58
CA PHE A 187 -29.33 16.63 29.17
C PHE A 187 -29.08 15.14 28.96
N GLU A 188 -29.60 14.60 27.86
CA GLU A 188 -29.35 13.22 27.43
C GLU A 188 -28.00 13.15 26.68
N ILE A 189 -27.15 12.20 27.07
CA ILE A 189 -25.87 11.94 26.40
C ILE A 189 -26.09 10.80 25.41
N PHE A 190 -25.69 11.02 24.16
CA PHE A 190 -25.76 10.02 23.10
C PHE A 190 -24.36 9.60 22.69
N ASP A 191 -24.18 8.30 22.52
CA ASP A 191 -22.98 7.69 21.94
C ASP A 191 -23.37 6.91 20.69
N ILE A 192 -22.53 6.96 19.66
CA ILE A 192 -22.78 6.37 18.35
C ILE A 192 -21.48 5.79 17.79
N ASP A 193 -21.50 4.48 17.54
CA ASP A 193 -20.46 3.83 16.77
C ASP A 193 -20.66 4.07 15.27
N VAL A 194 -19.69 4.72 14.62
CA VAL A 194 -19.70 4.97 13.17
C VAL A 194 -18.55 4.23 12.51
N ILE A 195 -18.88 3.25 11.65
CA ILE A 195 -17.89 2.57 10.81
C ILE A 195 -17.69 3.38 9.52
N ASN A 196 -16.54 4.03 9.40
CA ASN A 196 -16.10 4.59 8.12
C ASN A 196 -15.42 3.48 7.29
N ASN A 197 -16.18 2.93 6.34
CA ASN A 197 -15.73 1.80 5.54
C ASN A 197 -14.50 2.15 4.69
N ARG A 198 -13.58 1.18 4.57
CA ARG A 198 -12.48 1.28 3.61
C ARG A 198 -13.03 1.38 2.19
N VAL A 199 -12.67 2.45 1.50
CA VAL A 199 -12.95 2.65 0.07
C VAL A 199 -11.64 2.82 -0.68
N ILE A 200 -11.67 2.60 -1.99
CA ILE A 200 -10.52 2.83 -2.87
C ILE A 200 -10.91 3.84 -3.95
N ILE A 201 -9.99 4.77 -4.22
CA ILE A 201 -10.10 5.65 -5.39
C ILE A 201 -9.80 4.78 -6.61
N ASN A 202 -10.85 4.23 -7.22
CA ASN A 202 -10.75 3.36 -8.39
C ASN A 202 -10.66 4.21 -9.67
N SER A 203 -9.53 4.91 -9.83
CA SER A 203 -9.24 5.73 -11.00
C SER A 203 -9.36 4.90 -12.29
N MET A 204 -9.90 5.51 -13.36
CA MET A 204 -10.06 4.82 -14.65
C MET A 204 -8.71 4.50 -15.31
N GLU A 205 -7.74 5.39 -15.18
CA GLU A 205 -6.33 5.08 -15.46
C GLU A 205 -5.74 4.42 -14.21
N THR A 206 -5.08 3.27 -14.39
CA THR A 206 -4.42 2.57 -13.29
C THR A 206 -3.10 3.27 -12.92
N ARG A 207 -2.13 2.58 -12.30
CA ARG A 207 -0.83 3.17 -11.94
C ARG A 207 0.25 2.74 -12.95
N PRO A 208 0.43 3.49 -14.05
CA PRO A 208 1.48 3.20 -15.03
C PRO A 208 2.84 3.73 -14.57
N ILE A 209 3.91 3.13 -15.08
CA ILE A 209 5.28 3.61 -14.93
C ILE A 209 6.02 3.40 -16.26
N VAL A 210 6.79 4.41 -16.66
CA VAL A 210 7.82 4.32 -17.70
C VAL A 210 9.08 4.89 -17.05
N ALA A 211 10.11 4.06 -16.90
CA ALA A 211 11.35 4.38 -16.18
C ALA A 211 12.54 4.51 -17.13
#